data_AF-R7U1M3-F1
#
_entry.id   AF-R7U1M3-F1
#
_cell.length_a   1.000
_cell.length_b   1.000
_cell.length_c   1.000
_cell.angle_alpha   90.00
_cell.angle_beta   90.00
_cell.angle_gamma   90.00
#
_symmetry.space_group_name_H-M   'P 1'
#
loop_
_entity.id
_entity.type
_entity.pdbx_description
1 polymer ?
#
loop_
_entity_poly.entity_id
_entity_poly.type
_entity_poly.pdbx_seq_one_letter_code
_entity_poly.pdbx_strand_id
1 'polypeptide(L)'
;MSKQHRPQLDWTPDAKLPTRFKAWKAEIEDEILLFEGERGKAILAELNVYQEDKDYEVIFKALEKKVRPSNEEISASSKYFYLRQGNASLVDFFKQATETVEAMKIEENPKDKTLRNLLLNGLASREIYRECL
;
A
#
# COMPACT_ATOMS: atom_id res chain seq x y z
N MET A 1 -14.14 4.64 22.36
CA MET A 1 -13.88 3.96 21.08
C MET A 1 -13.13 4.93 20.18
N SER A 2 -11.79 4.87 20.15
CA SER A 2 -11.01 5.74 19.24
C SER A 2 -11.17 5.19 17.83
N LYS A 3 -11.84 5.93 16.94
CA LYS A 3 -11.88 5.59 15.53
C LYS A 3 -10.43 5.59 15.04
N GLN A 4 -9.93 4.44 14.60
CA GLN A 4 -8.68 4.32 13.85
C GLN A 4 -8.84 5.11 12.56
N HIS A 5 -8.49 6.40 12.58
CA HIS A 5 -8.46 7.21 11.38
C HIS A 5 -7.08 7.04 10.75
N ARG A 6 -6.79 5.87 10.17
CA ARG A 6 -5.59 5.75 9.32
C ARG A 6 -5.87 6.58 8.07
N PRO A 7 -5.05 7.58 7.72
CA PRO A 7 -5.19 8.26 6.44
C PRO A 7 -4.93 7.24 5.32
N GLN A 8 -6.00 6.86 4.63
CA GLN A 8 -5.94 5.93 3.49
C GLN A 8 -5.67 6.74 2.23
N LEU A 9 -4.46 6.60 1.68
CA LEU A 9 -4.14 7.15 0.37
C LEU A 9 -4.66 6.24 -0.74
N ASP A 10 -5.53 6.78 -1.59
CA ASP A 10 -5.89 6.16 -2.85
C ASP A 10 -4.73 6.33 -3.85
N TRP A 11 -4.03 5.21 -4.09
CA TRP A 11 -2.85 5.11 -4.95
C TRP A 11 -3.19 4.91 -6.44
N THR A 12 -4.43 5.15 -6.86
CA THR A 12 -4.81 5.02 -8.27
C THR A 12 -3.83 5.84 -9.14
N PRO A 13 -3.17 5.23 -10.13
CA PRO A 13 -2.15 5.89 -10.95
C PRO A 13 -2.81 6.72 -12.06
N ASP A 14 -3.49 7.79 -11.65
CA ASP A 14 -4.15 8.75 -12.54
C ASP A 14 -3.56 10.17 -12.37
N ALA A 15 -4.03 11.11 -13.18
CA ALA A 15 -3.57 12.50 -13.16
C ALA A 15 -3.77 13.23 -11.81
N LYS A 16 -4.59 12.68 -10.90
CA LYS A 16 -4.90 13.22 -9.58
C LYS A 16 -4.03 12.63 -8.47
N LEU A 17 -3.19 11.63 -8.76
CA LEU A 17 -2.25 11.05 -7.80
C LEU A 17 -1.39 12.11 -7.08
N PRO A 18 -0.82 13.14 -7.75
CA PRO A 18 -0.05 14.18 -7.06
C PRO A 18 -0.89 15.00 -6.06
N THR A 19 -2.15 15.26 -6.38
CA THR A 19 -3.08 15.99 -5.51
C THR A 19 -3.49 15.16 -4.31
N ARG A 20 -3.80 13.87 -4.50
CA ARG A 20 -4.11 12.93 -3.41
C ARG A 20 -2.91 12.75 -2.48
N PHE A 21 -1.71 12.63 -3.04
CA PHE A 21 -0.48 12.55 -2.26
C PHE A 21 -0.25 13.82 -1.42
N LYS A 22 -0.51 15.01 -1.98
CA LYS A 22 -0.40 16.29 -1.25
C LYS A 22 -1.42 16.39 -0.10
N ALA A 23 -2.65 15.96 -0.30
CA ALA A 23 -3.68 15.94 0.73
C ALA A 23 -3.36 14.95 1.86
N TRP A 24 -2.92 13.73 1.49
CA TRP A 24 -2.47 12.73 2.46
C TRP A 24 -1.25 13.20 3.26
N LYS A 25 -0.30 13.90 2.62
CA LYS A 25 0.85 14.48 3.31
C LYS A 25 0.41 15.48 4.40
N ALA A 26 -0.60 16.30 4.13
CA ALA A 26 -1.18 17.23 5.12
C ALA A 26 -1.92 16.50 6.26
N GLU A 27 -2.68 15.43 5.95
CA GLU A 27 -3.33 14.60 6.98
C GLU A 27 -2.33 13.87 7.87
N ILE A 28 -1.22 13.40 7.30
CA ILE A 28 -0.10 12.78 8.03
C ILE A 28 0.64 13.84 8.86
N GLU A 29 0.84 15.06 8.35
CA GLU A 29 1.41 16.19 9.11
C GLU A 29 0.57 16.49 10.37
N ASP A 30 -0.76 16.50 10.25
CA ASP A 30 -1.68 16.65 11.38
C ASP A 30 -1.66 15.44 12.34
N GLU A 31 -1.49 14.21 11.84
CA GLU A 31 -1.26 13.03 12.69
C GLU A 31 0.11 13.06 13.39
N ILE A 32 1.17 13.56 12.73
CA ILE A 32 2.53 13.83 13.25
C ILE A 32 2.50 14.80 14.43
N LEU A 33 1.66 15.83 14.37
CA LEU A 33 1.38 16.69 15.53
C LEU A 33 0.67 15.96 16.69
N LEU A 34 -0.04 14.86 16.41
CA LEU A 34 -0.69 13.97 17.39
C LEU A 34 0.30 12.97 18.05
N PHE A 35 1.54 12.88 17.58
CA PHE A 35 2.57 11.95 18.05
C PHE A 35 3.34 12.40 19.31
N GLU A 36 2.82 13.35 20.10
CA GLU A 36 3.29 13.58 21.48
C GLU A 36 3.01 12.36 22.41
N GLY A 37 2.22 11.38 21.98
CA GLY A 37 1.91 10.13 22.70
C GLY A 37 2.86 8.93 22.47
N GLU A 38 2.69 7.84 23.22
CA GLU A 38 3.58 6.65 23.21
C GLU A 38 3.81 6.03 21.82
N ARG A 39 2.79 6.04 20.96
CA ARG A 39 2.86 5.48 19.61
C ARG A 39 3.83 6.25 18.71
N GLY A 40 4.00 7.55 18.96
CA GLY A 40 4.92 8.41 18.23
C GLY A 40 6.34 8.22 18.65
N LYS A 41 6.54 8.10 19.94
CA LYS A 41 7.82 7.71 20.51
C LYS A 41 8.30 6.37 19.96
N ALA A 42 7.40 5.40 19.79
CA ALA A 42 7.74 4.10 19.18
C ALA A 42 8.16 4.22 17.70
N ILE A 43 7.41 4.96 16.88
CA ILE A 43 7.76 5.16 15.46
C ILE A 43 9.05 5.96 15.29
N LEU A 44 9.23 7.01 16.08
CA LEU A 44 10.46 7.80 16.12
C LEU A 44 11.67 6.95 16.56
N ALA A 45 11.49 6.09 17.57
CA ALA A 45 12.51 5.12 17.99
C ALA A 45 12.85 4.10 16.88
N GLU A 46 11.85 3.57 16.16
CA GLU A 46 12.08 2.70 14.99
C GLU A 46 12.82 3.43 13.85
N LEU A 47 12.63 4.74 13.74
CA LEU A 47 13.34 5.60 12.78
C LEU A 47 14.71 6.05 13.27
N ASN A 48 15.07 5.72 14.52
CA ASN A 48 16.27 6.17 15.22
C ASN A 48 16.36 7.72 15.28
N VAL A 49 15.21 8.39 15.37
CA VAL A 49 15.08 9.84 15.56
C VAL A 49 14.64 10.08 17.00
N TYR A 50 15.42 10.85 17.77
CA TYR A 50 15.15 11.08 19.20
C TYR A 50 14.50 12.45 19.39
N GLN A 51 13.66 12.59 20.43
CA GLN A 51 12.88 13.81 20.69
C GLN A 51 13.73 15.08 20.90
N GLU A 52 15.04 14.94 21.09
CA GLU A 52 15.98 16.07 21.17
C GLU A 52 16.25 16.71 19.81
N ASP A 53 16.07 15.96 18.71
CA ASP A 53 16.04 16.47 17.34
C ASP A 53 14.68 17.13 17.06
N LYS A 54 14.47 18.34 17.59
CA LYS A 54 13.29 19.18 17.29
C LYS A 54 13.23 19.67 15.84
N ASP A 55 14.10 19.15 14.98
CA ASP A 55 14.07 19.45 13.56
C ASP A 55 13.00 18.59 12.87
N TYR A 56 11.79 19.15 12.83
CA TYR A 56 10.66 18.56 12.14
C TYR A 56 11.00 18.21 10.67
N GLU A 57 11.92 18.92 10.01
CA GLU A 57 12.32 18.61 8.64
C GLU A 57 13.05 17.26 8.53
N VAL A 58 13.87 16.92 9.53
CA VAL A 58 14.56 15.63 9.62
C VAL A 58 13.56 14.51 9.88
N ILE A 59 12.61 14.73 10.80
CA ILE A 59 11.53 13.78 11.10
C ILE A 59 10.68 13.51 9.85
N PHE A 60 10.29 14.55 9.12
CA PHE A 60 9.51 14.41 7.88
C PHE A 60 10.27 13.66 6.80
N LYS A 61 11.56 13.94 6.59
CA LYS A 61 12.38 13.21 5.61
C LYS A 61 12.54 11.73 5.98
N ALA A 62 12.73 11.43 7.26
CA ALA A 62 12.86 10.05 7.74
C ALA A 62 11.53 9.27 7.56
N LEU A 63 10.41 9.88 7.93
CA LEU A 63 9.08 9.31 7.73
C LEU A 63 8.77 9.13 6.25
N GLU A 64 8.97 10.16 5.42
CA GLU A 64 8.77 10.10 3.98
C GLU A 64 9.57 8.95 3.37
N LYS A 65 10.84 8.78 3.75
CA LYS A 65 11.67 7.67 3.28
C LYS A 65 11.14 6.29 3.69
N LYS A 66 10.56 6.16 4.90
CA LYS A 66 10.02 4.89 5.41
C LYS A 66 8.67 4.53 4.80
N VAL A 67 7.81 5.51 4.56
CA VAL A 67 6.43 5.29 4.07
C VAL A 67 6.32 5.38 2.55
N ARG A 68 7.31 5.98 1.87
CA ARG A 68 7.30 6.11 0.42
C ARG A 68 7.46 4.73 -0.21
N PRO A 69 6.47 4.27 -0.99
CA PRO A 69 6.61 3.03 -1.73
C PRO A 69 7.70 3.19 -2.80
N SER A 70 8.47 2.12 -2.98
CA SER A 70 9.41 1.94 -4.07
C SER A 70 8.68 1.93 -5.42
N ASN A 71 9.44 2.20 -6.49
CA ASN A 71 8.89 2.12 -7.85
C ASN A 71 8.38 0.70 -8.19
N GLU A 72 8.97 -0.33 -7.57
CA GLU A 72 8.55 -1.72 -7.72
C GLU A 72 7.17 -1.96 -7.08
N GLU A 73 6.95 -1.47 -5.86
CA GLU A 73 5.65 -1.56 -5.17
C GLU A 73 4.57 -0.80 -5.93
N ILE A 74 4.89 0.38 -6.47
CA ILE A 74 3.97 1.17 -7.30
C ILE A 74 3.64 0.42 -8.61
N SER A 75 4.65 -0.12 -9.28
CA SER A 75 4.50 -0.87 -10.53
C SER A 75 3.66 -2.13 -10.32
N ALA A 76 3.93 -2.88 -9.24
CA ALA A 76 3.16 -4.06 -8.85
C ALA A 76 1.71 -3.71 -8.52
N SER A 77 1.47 -2.62 -7.80
CA SER A 77 0.12 -2.14 -7.49
C SER A 77 -0.65 -1.74 -8.75
N SER A 78 0.00 -1.09 -9.72
CA SER A 78 -0.59 -0.82 -11.03
C SER A 78 -0.90 -2.12 -11.78
N LYS A 79 0.06 -3.06 -11.81
CA LYS A 79 -0.10 -4.36 -12.46
C LYS A 79 -1.27 -5.14 -11.87
N TYR A 80 -1.50 -5.12 -10.56
CA TYR A 80 -2.65 -5.75 -9.91
C TYR A 80 -3.99 -5.31 -10.55
N PHE A 81 -4.18 -4.04 -10.88
CA PHE A 81 -5.44 -3.57 -11.47
C PHE A 81 -5.66 -4.03 -12.92
N TYR A 82 -4.57 -4.16 -13.68
CA TYR A 82 -4.63 -4.41 -15.13
C TYR A 82 -4.27 -5.83 -15.55
N LEU A 83 -3.71 -6.64 -14.64
CA LEU A 83 -3.32 -8.01 -14.96
C LEU A 83 -4.56 -8.83 -15.30
N ARG A 84 -4.55 -9.41 -16.50
CA ARG A 84 -5.58 -10.32 -17.02
C ARG A 84 -4.89 -11.55 -17.56
N GLN A 85 -5.55 -12.70 -17.50
CA GLN A 85 -5.03 -13.98 -18.00
C GLN A 85 -4.72 -13.90 -19.50
N GLY A 86 -5.61 -13.30 -20.30
CA GLY A 86 -5.45 -13.25 -21.75
C GLY A 86 -5.27 -14.66 -22.32
N ASN A 87 -4.15 -14.88 -23.03
CA ASN A 87 -3.79 -16.17 -23.61
C ASN A 87 -2.87 -17.01 -22.72
N ALA A 88 -2.52 -16.54 -21.51
CA ALA A 88 -1.67 -17.29 -20.61
C ALA A 88 -2.37 -18.56 -20.12
N SER A 89 -1.59 -19.62 -19.88
CA SER A 89 -2.09 -20.80 -19.18
C SER A 89 -2.55 -20.41 -17.77
N LEU A 90 -3.45 -21.20 -17.18
CA LEU A 90 -3.88 -20.95 -15.80
C LEU A 90 -2.66 -20.93 -14.85
N VAL A 91 -1.76 -21.89 -14.99
CA VAL A 91 -0.54 -21.99 -14.15
C VAL A 91 0.32 -20.74 -14.25
N ASP A 92 0.55 -20.24 -15.47
CA ASP A 92 1.35 -19.03 -15.67
C ASP A 92 0.65 -17.79 -15.11
N PHE A 93 -0.67 -17.71 -15.25
CA PHE A 93 -1.44 -16.59 -14.71
C PHE A 93 -1.45 -16.60 -13.17
N PHE A 94 -1.63 -17.76 -12.54
CA PHE A 94 -1.52 -17.90 -11.08
C PHE A 94 -0.15 -17.45 -10.59
N LYS A 95 0.92 -17.90 -11.24
CA LYS A 95 2.29 -17.47 -10.91
C LYS A 95 2.45 -15.94 -11.02
N GLN A 96 2.02 -15.35 -12.12
CA GLN A 96 2.09 -13.90 -12.32
C GLN A 96 1.27 -13.12 -11.28
N ALA A 97 0.10 -13.64 -10.89
CA ALA A 97 -0.76 -13.04 -9.88
C ALA A 97 -0.08 -13.05 -8.49
N THR A 98 0.48 -14.19 -8.09
CA THR A 98 1.21 -14.33 -6.82
C THR A 98 2.42 -13.39 -6.77
N GLU A 99 3.27 -13.42 -7.80
CA GLU A 99 4.46 -12.55 -7.89
C GLU A 99 4.06 -11.06 -7.83
N THR A 100 2.94 -10.69 -8.45
CA THR A 100 2.43 -9.31 -8.41
C THR A 100 2.02 -8.91 -7.00
N VAL A 101 1.29 -9.76 -6.27
CA VAL A 101 0.87 -9.47 -4.88
C VAL A 101 2.05 -9.43 -3.92
N GLU A 102 3.03 -10.31 -4.09
CA GLU A 102 4.25 -10.31 -3.27
C GLU A 102 5.09 -9.04 -3.47
N ALA A 103 5.20 -8.57 -4.72
CA ALA A 103 5.93 -7.35 -5.07
C ALA A 103 5.27 -6.06 -4.54
N MET A 104 3.99 -6.09 -4.17
CA MET A 104 3.30 -4.95 -3.55
C MET A 104 3.71 -4.71 -2.08
N LYS A 105 4.39 -5.67 -1.44
CA LYS A 105 4.87 -5.57 -0.03
C LYS A 105 3.79 -5.14 0.98
N ILE A 106 2.54 -5.50 0.71
CA ILE A 106 1.42 -5.26 1.64
C ILE A 106 1.53 -6.15 2.89
N GLU A 107 0.86 -5.73 3.97
CA GLU A 107 0.75 -6.51 5.20
C GLU A 107 0.30 -7.96 4.91
N GLU A 108 0.76 -8.94 5.69
CA GLU A 108 0.39 -10.36 5.53
C GLU A 108 -1.12 -10.60 5.49
N ASN A 109 -1.84 -9.99 6.44
CA ASN A 109 -3.27 -10.21 6.64
C ASN A 109 -4.15 -9.95 5.38
N PRO A 110 -3.97 -8.85 4.61
CA PRO A 110 -4.70 -8.64 3.36
C PRO A 110 -4.18 -9.41 2.14
N LYS A 111 -3.04 -10.12 2.18
CA LYS A 111 -2.45 -10.74 0.97
C LYS A 111 -3.40 -11.75 0.32
N ASP A 112 -3.97 -12.66 1.10
CA ASP A 112 -4.83 -13.72 0.56
C ASP A 112 -6.07 -13.15 -0.13
N LYS A 113 -6.69 -12.13 0.48
CA LYS A 113 -7.83 -11.43 -0.11
C LYS A 113 -7.44 -10.70 -1.39
N THR A 114 -6.27 -10.08 -1.41
CA THR A 114 -5.74 -9.36 -2.58
C THR A 114 -5.49 -10.33 -3.72
N LEU A 115 -4.81 -11.45 -3.47
CA LEU A 115 -4.59 -12.50 -4.47
C LEU A 115 -5.90 -13.08 -4.99
N ARG A 116 -6.84 -13.40 -4.10
CA ARG A 116 -8.17 -13.87 -4.50
C ARG A 116 -8.87 -12.88 -5.42
N ASN A 117 -8.88 -11.59 -5.08
CA ASN A 117 -9.50 -10.56 -5.91
C ASN A 117 -8.84 -10.44 -7.28
N LEU A 118 -7.50 -10.52 -7.35
CA LEU A 118 -6.76 -10.48 -8.61
C LEU A 118 -7.15 -11.63 -9.52
N LEU A 119 -7.22 -12.84 -8.97
CA LEU A 119 -7.59 -14.05 -9.70
C LEU A 119 -9.04 -13.95 -10.21
N LEU A 120 -9.99 -13.59 -9.35
CA LEU A 120 -11.41 -13.50 -9.73
C LEU A 120 -11.66 -12.45 -10.82
N ASN A 121 -10.98 -11.31 -10.78
CA ASN A 121 -11.15 -10.25 -11.77
C ASN A 121 -10.31 -10.47 -13.05
N GLY A 122 -9.23 -11.24 -12.94
CA GLY A 122 -8.25 -11.39 -14.01
C GLY A 122 -8.39 -12.64 -14.87
N LEU A 123 -9.08 -13.68 -14.39
CA LEU A 123 -9.32 -14.91 -15.17
C LEU A 123 -10.13 -14.64 -16.45
N ALA A 124 -9.76 -15.34 -17.52
CA ALA A 124 -10.42 -15.22 -18.81
C ALA A 124 -11.81 -15.90 -18.83
N SER A 125 -11.95 -17.03 -18.12
CA SER A 125 -13.22 -17.72 -17.97
C SER A 125 -14.00 -17.20 -16.78
N ARG A 126 -15.22 -16.71 -17.03
CA ARG A 126 -16.18 -16.35 -15.98
C ARG A 126 -16.83 -17.56 -15.31
N GLU A 127 -16.66 -18.76 -15.85
CA GLU A 127 -17.25 -19.98 -15.31
C GLU A 127 -16.52 -20.46 -14.05
N ILE A 128 -15.21 -20.22 -13.95
CA ILE A 128 -14.41 -20.52 -12.75
C ILE A 128 -14.98 -19.77 -11.52
N TYR A 129 -15.56 -18.58 -11.72
CA TYR A 129 -16.24 -17.84 -10.66
C TYR A 129 -17.42 -18.62 -10.04
N ARG A 130 -18.09 -19.48 -10.81
CA ARG A 130 -19.22 -20.29 -10.34
C ARG A 130 -18.79 -21.55 -9.58
N GLU A 131 -17.59 -22.08 -9.85
CA GLU A 131 -17.07 -23.29 -9.21
C GLU A 131 -16.31 -23.00 -7.90
N CYS A 132 -15.91 -21.74 -7.68
CA CYS A 132 -15.14 -21.30 -6.51
C CYS A 132 -15.97 -20.53 -5.44
N LEU A 133 -17.30 -20.50 -5.58
CA LEU A 133 -18.26 -20.03 -4.56
C LEU A 133 -18.92 -21.21 -3.88
#